data_AF-A0A8J7NF21-F1
#
_entry.id   AF-A0A8J7NF21-F1
#
_cell.length_a   1.000
_cell.length_b   1.000
_cell.length_c   1.000
_cell.angle_alpha   90.00
_cell.angle_beta   90.00
_cell.angle_gamma   90.00
#
_symmetry.space_group_name_H-M   'P 1'
#
loop_
_entity.id
_entity.type
_entity.pdbx_description
1 polymer ?
#
loop_
_entity_poly.entity_id
_entity_poly.type
_entity_poly.pdbx_seq_one_letter_code
_entity_poly.pdbx_strand_id
1 'polypeptide(L)'
;GTDFNKEGIKGIGPKKAIKIVKEGKFDEFKDQLGVDADVLRGLFLKPEVTDRFDLKWKNPNSESIKKILVDGHGFSEERVDKGFNRLGTAFETTVTQSSLSQWF
;
A
#
# COMPACT_ATOMS: atom_id res chain seq x y z
N GLY A 1 -9.53 -16.64 2.20
CA GLY A 1 -8.08 -16.77 2.34
C GLY A 1 -7.49 -15.38 2.29
N THR A 2 -6.34 -15.19 2.92
CA THR A 2 -5.48 -14.01 2.85
C THR A 2 -4.09 -14.44 2.38
N ASP A 3 -3.15 -13.51 2.20
CA ASP A 3 -1.77 -13.87 1.88
C ASP A 3 -1.08 -14.73 2.95
N PHE A 4 -1.57 -14.66 4.20
CA PHE A 4 -1.08 -15.45 5.34
C PHE A 4 -1.81 -16.78 5.53
N ASN A 5 -2.92 -17.00 4.81
CA ASN A 5 -3.65 -18.26 4.77
C ASN A 5 -4.31 -18.45 3.39
N LYS A 6 -3.46 -18.71 2.39
CA LYS A 6 -3.81 -18.65 0.96
C LYS A 6 -4.97 -19.57 0.58
N GLU A 7 -4.95 -20.79 1.10
CA GLU A 7 -6.02 -21.78 0.89
C GLU A 7 -7.37 -21.32 1.48
N GLY A 8 -7.35 -20.45 2.49
CA GLY A 8 -8.53 -20.07 3.25
C GLY A 8 -9.27 -21.30 3.77
N ILE A 9 -10.61 -21.25 3.74
CA ILE A 9 -11.44 -22.39 4.09
C ILE A 9 -12.08 -22.93 2.81
N LYS A 10 -11.74 -24.17 2.46
CA LYS A 10 -12.25 -24.84 1.26
C LYS A 10 -13.78 -24.88 1.29
N GLY A 11 -14.42 -24.46 0.20
CA GLY A 11 -15.90 -24.41 0.10
C GLY A 11 -16.56 -23.21 0.79
N ILE A 12 -15.78 -22.24 1.28
CA ILE A 12 -16.27 -20.95 1.79
C ILE A 12 -15.70 -19.82 0.93
N GLY A 13 -16.51 -19.37 -0.03
CA GLY A 13 -16.23 -18.17 -0.82
C GLY A 13 -16.73 -16.87 -0.14
N PRO A 14 -16.50 -15.69 -0.75
CA PRO A 14 -16.77 -14.39 -0.15
C PRO A 14 -18.22 -14.19 0.34
N LYS A 15 -19.21 -14.60 -0.45
CA LYS A 15 -20.64 -14.48 -0.09
C LYS A 15 -20.98 -15.31 1.16
N LYS A 16 -20.46 -16.53 1.24
CA LYS A 16 -20.70 -17.44 2.38
C LYS A 16 -19.93 -16.96 3.61
N ALA A 17 -18.70 -16.49 3.44
CA ALA A 17 -17.89 -15.92 4.51
C ALA A 17 -18.58 -14.72 5.18
N ILE A 18 -19.12 -13.78 4.39
CA ILE A 18 -19.85 -12.62 4.93
C ILE A 18 -21.05 -13.06 5.76
N LYS A 19 -21.82 -14.05 5.30
CA LYS A 19 -22.98 -14.58 6.04
C LYS A 19 -22.54 -15.17 7.39
N ILE A 20 -21.51 -16.00 7.39
CA ILE A 20 -20.97 -16.66 8.60
C ILE A 20 -20.50 -15.63 9.63
N VAL A 21 -19.74 -14.62 9.20
CA VAL A 21 -19.22 -13.57 10.09
C VAL A 21 -20.35 -12.72 10.66
N LYS A 22 -21.35 -12.34 9.85
CA LYS A 22 -22.52 -11.58 10.33
C LYS A 22 -23.39 -12.35 11.32
N GLU A 23 -23.45 -13.67 11.19
CA GLU A 23 -24.17 -14.55 12.12
C GLU A 23 -23.37 -14.85 13.40
N GLY A 24 -22.14 -14.34 13.55
CA GLY A 24 -21.30 -14.59 14.73
C GLY A 24 -20.72 -16.00 14.81
N LYS A 25 -20.80 -16.79 13.73
CA LYS A 25 -20.40 -18.21 13.70
C LYS A 25 -18.95 -18.42 13.30
N PHE A 26 -18.12 -17.37 13.29
CA PHE A 26 -16.74 -17.47 12.82
C PHE A 26 -15.90 -18.43 13.69
N ASP A 27 -16.15 -18.46 15.00
CA ASP A 27 -15.40 -19.31 15.93
C ASP A 27 -15.53 -20.81 15.61
N GLU A 28 -16.65 -21.24 15.00
CA GLU A 28 -16.87 -22.63 14.55
C GLU A 28 -15.92 -23.07 13.43
N PHE A 29 -15.28 -22.11 12.74
CA PHE A 29 -14.46 -22.35 11.56
C PHE A 29 -12.97 -22.06 11.79
N LYS A 30 -12.56 -21.71 13.01
CA LYS A 30 -11.17 -21.32 13.34
C LYS A 30 -10.16 -22.40 12.98
N ASP A 31 -10.44 -23.66 13.34
CA ASP A 31 -9.52 -24.79 13.12
C ASP A 31 -9.30 -25.11 11.62
N GLN A 32 -10.23 -24.67 10.75
CA GLN A 32 -10.15 -24.90 9.31
C GLN A 32 -9.26 -23.87 8.58
N LEU A 33 -8.76 -22.85 9.28
CA LEU A 33 -7.91 -21.81 8.70
C LEU A 33 -6.48 -22.29 8.42
N GLY A 34 -6.07 -23.41 9.02
CA GLY A 34 -4.71 -23.94 8.90
C GLY A 34 -3.64 -23.12 9.62
N VAL A 35 -4.05 -22.05 10.30
CA VAL A 35 -3.23 -21.15 11.12
C VAL A 35 -4.04 -20.74 12.35
N ASP A 36 -3.36 -20.31 13.41
CA ASP A 36 -4.03 -19.77 14.59
C ASP A 36 -4.84 -18.51 14.21
N ALA A 37 -6.15 -18.58 14.45
CA ALA A 37 -7.09 -17.55 14.07
C ALA A 37 -6.88 -16.23 14.82
N ASP A 38 -6.48 -16.31 16.09
CA ASP A 38 -6.31 -15.14 16.95
C ASP A 38 -4.97 -14.44 16.65
N VAL A 39 -3.92 -15.21 16.33
CA VAL A 39 -2.65 -14.67 15.79
C VAL A 39 -2.89 -13.99 14.46
N LEU A 40 -3.56 -14.66 13.51
CA LEU A 40 -3.86 -14.08 12.20
C LEU A 40 -4.68 -12.80 12.34
N ARG A 41 -5.70 -12.80 13.19
CA ARG A 41 -6.50 -11.60 13.50
C ARG A 41 -5.65 -10.50 14.13
N GLY A 42 -4.71 -10.87 15.00
CA GLY A 42 -3.74 -9.96 15.61
C GLY A 42 -2.91 -9.19 14.59
N LEU A 43 -2.42 -9.86 13.55
CA LEU A 43 -1.66 -9.21 12.47
C LEU A 43 -2.43 -8.08 11.78
N PHE A 44 -3.74 -8.25 11.59
CA PHE A 44 -4.58 -7.24 10.94
C PHE A 44 -5.10 -6.17 11.89
N LEU A 45 -5.42 -6.52 13.13
CA LEU A 45 -5.99 -5.57 14.11
C LEU A 45 -4.93 -4.79 14.88
N LYS A 46 -3.74 -5.37 15.06
CA LYS A 46 -2.61 -4.79 15.78
C LYS A 46 -1.32 -5.01 14.99
N PRO A 47 -1.23 -4.50 13.75
CA PRO A 47 0.01 -4.57 13.00
C PRO A 47 1.10 -3.79 13.73
N GLU A 48 2.34 -4.23 13.58
CA GLU A 48 3.49 -3.45 14.01
C GLU A 48 3.60 -2.20 13.12
N VAL A 49 3.38 -1.04 13.72
CA VAL A 49 3.46 0.26 13.04
C VAL A 49 4.54 1.13 13.68
N THR A 50 5.02 2.11 12.93
CA THR A 50 6.01 3.07 13.40
C THR A 50 5.65 4.46 12.90
N ASP A 51 5.59 5.42 13.81
CA ASP A 51 5.40 6.85 13.47
C ASP A 51 6.74 7.59 13.27
N ARG A 52 7.86 6.85 13.30
CA ARG A 52 9.22 7.39 13.18
C ARG A 52 9.59 7.70 11.74
N PHE A 53 8.85 8.59 11.08
CA PHE A 53 9.18 9.11 9.76
C PHE A 53 8.65 10.54 9.57
N ASP A 54 9.36 11.33 8.78
CA ASP A 54 8.93 12.67 8.36
C ASP A 54 8.48 12.64 6.90
N LEU A 55 7.26 13.08 6.62
CA LEU A 55 6.80 13.32 5.26
C LEU A 55 7.34 14.67 4.76
N LYS A 56 8.52 14.65 4.12
CA LYS A 56 9.19 15.82 3.55
C LYS A 56 9.45 15.62 2.07
N TRP A 57 8.75 16.38 1.24
CA TRP A 57 8.99 16.43 -0.20
C TRP A 57 10.14 17.40 -0.48
N LYS A 58 11.16 16.92 -1.20
CA LYS A 58 12.34 17.71 -1.59
C LYS A 58 12.38 17.86 -3.10
N ASN A 59 13.02 18.92 -3.58
CA ASN A 59 13.22 19.11 -5.01
C ASN A 59 13.95 17.90 -5.61
N PRO A 60 13.44 17.34 -6.71
CA PRO A 60 14.06 16.20 -7.36
C PRO A 60 15.41 16.62 -7.99
N ASN A 61 16.44 15.79 -7.82
CA ASN A 61 17.76 16.02 -8.40
C ASN A 61 17.80 15.41 -9.81
N SER A 62 17.70 16.27 -10.83
CA SER A 62 17.66 15.87 -12.25
C SER A 62 18.87 15.03 -12.66
N GLU A 63 20.07 15.46 -12.29
CA GLU A 63 21.32 14.77 -12.66
C GLU A 63 21.37 13.35 -12.07
N SER A 64 21.04 13.20 -10.79
CA SER A 64 21.01 11.90 -10.12
C SER A 64 19.96 10.97 -10.74
N ILE A 65 18.79 11.51 -11.10
CA ILE A 65 17.71 10.73 -11.73
C ILE A 65 18.13 10.26 -13.13
N LYS A 66 18.71 11.15 -13.95
CA LYS A 66 19.23 10.80 -15.27
C LYS A 66 20.31 9.71 -15.17
N LYS A 67 21.26 9.86 -14.25
CA LYS A 67 22.30 8.86 -14.04
C LYS A 67 21.75 7.47 -13.71
N ILE A 68 20.74 7.40 -12.84
CA ILE A 68 20.13 6.10 -12.49
C ILE A 68 19.34 5.53 -13.68
N LEU A 69 18.48 6.34 -14.29
CA LEU A 69 17.52 5.85 -15.28
C LEU A 69 18.12 5.68 -16.68
N VAL A 70 18.86 6.69 -17.16
CA VAL A 70 19.47 6.69 -18.50
C VAL A 70 20.71 5.81 -18.48
N ASP A 71 21.70 6.15 -17.65
CA ASP A 71 22.99 5.42 -17.66
C ASP A 71 22.86 4.03 -17.02
N GLY A 72 22.07 3.90 -15.94
CA GLY A 72 21.94 2.65 -15.19
C GLY A 72 20.87 1.68 -15.71
N HIS A 73 19.81 2.18 -16.34
CA HIS A 73 18.67 1.36 -16.75
C HIS A 73 18.28 1.51 -18.24
N GLY A 74 19.05 2.29 -19.03
CA GLY A 74 18.85 2.41 -20.48
C GLY A 74 17.57 3.15 -20.89
N PHE A 75 17.03 3.99 -20.01
CA PHE A 75 15.86 4.80 -20.34
C PHE A 75 16.25 5.86 -21.36
N SER A 76 15.29 6.21 -22.23
CA SER A 76 15.45 7.32 -23.17
C SER A 76 15.54 8.64 -22.40
N GLU A 77 16.63 9.38 -22.62
CA GLU A 77 16.85 10.67 -21.98
C GLU A 77 15.69 11.65 -22.23
N GLU A 78 15.22 11.74 -23.48
CA GLU A 78 14.08 12.57 -23.85
C GLU A 78 12.82 12.26 -23.03
N ARG A 79 12.56 10.97 -22.75
CA ARG A 79 11.42 10.54 -21.92
C ARG A 79 11.62 10.89 -20.46
N VAL A 80 12.84 10.77 -19.94
CA VAL A 80 13.18 11.15 -18.56
C VAL A 80 13.03 12.65 -18.36
N ASP A 81 13.49 13.46 -19.32
CA ASP A 81 13.37 14.92 -19.28
C ASP A 81 11.91 15.40 -19.27
N LYS A 82 11.07 14.83 -20.15
CA LYS A 82 9.64 15.13 -20.15
C LYS A 82 8.98 14.75 -18.82
N GLY A 83 9.36 13.63 -18.23
CA GLY A 83 8.89 13.19 -16.92
C GLY A 83 9.32 14.15 -15.80
N PHE A 84 10.57 14.59 -15.82
CA PHE A 84 11.12 15.52 -14.84
C PHE A 84 10.41 16.88 -14.87
N ASN A 85 10.18 17.44 -16.06
CA ASN A 85 9.45 18.71 -16.20
C ASN A 85 8.04 18.63 -15.61
N ARG A 86 7.32 17.53 -15.87
CA ARG A 86 6.00 17.28 -15.28
C ARG A 86 6.06 17.15 -13.75
N LEU A 87 7.09 16.48 -13.23
CA LEU A 87 7.31 16.33 -11.79
C LEU A 87 7.56 17.69 -11.11
N GLY A 88 8.35 18.56 -11.73
CA GLY A 88 8.60 19.92 -11.25
C GLY A 88 7.32 20.75 -11.12
N THR A 89 6.51 20.81 -12.19
CA THR A 89 5.23 21.53 -12.17
C THR A 89 4.25 20.99 -11.13
N ALA A 90 4.16 19.66 -10.99
CA ALA A 90 3.31 19.03 -9.99
C ALA A 90 3.78 19.32 -8.56
N PHE A 91 5.09 19.32 -8.33
CA PHE A 91 5.68 19.66 -7.03
C PHE A 91 5.32 21.08 -6.61
N GLU A 92 5.49 22.05 -7.52
CA GLU A 92 5.12 23.45 -7.26
C GLU A 92 3.64 23.61 -6.92
N THR A 93 2.76 22.91 -7.65
CA THR A 93 1.31 23.07 -7.47
C THR A 93 0.79 22.36 -6.20
N THR A 94 1.26 21.14 -5.92
CA THR A 94 0.69 20.28 -4.87
C THR A 94 1.34 20.50 -3.50
N VAL A 95 2.63 20.84 -3.44
CA VAL A 95 3.32 21.06 -2.16
C VAL A 95 3.00 22.45 -1.58
N THR A 96 2.71 23.43 -2.44
CA THR A 96 2.43 24.81 -2.00
C THR A 96 0.96 25.07 -1.67
N GLN A 97 0.03 24.28 -2.23
CA GLN A 97 -1.40 24.47 -2.06
C GLN A 97 -2.06 23.25 -1.39
N SER A 98 -2.36 23.38 -0.11
CA SER A 98 -3.11 22.35 0.65
C SER A 98 -4.58 22.31 0.25
N SER A 99 -5.19 21.12 0.25
CA SER A 99 -6.62 20.98 0.00
C SER A 99 -7.43 21.29 1.26
N LEU A 100 -8.65 21.81 1.10
CA LEU A 100 -9.55 22.15 2.22
C LEU A 100 -9.87 20.92 3.10
N SER A 101 -9.87 19.73 2.51
CA SER A 101 -10.07 18.45 3.19
C SER A 101 -8.93 18.05 4.16
N GLN A 102 -7.82 18.79 4.19
CA GLN A 102 -6.79 18.57 5.23
C GLN A 102 -7.14 19.27 6.55
N TRP A 103 -8.18 20.10 6.60
CA TRP A 103 -8.54 20.93 7.75
C TRP A 103 -9.87 20.55 8.41
N PHE A 104 -10.69 19.73 7.76
CA PHE A 104 -11.99 19.24 8.22
C PHE A 104 -12.03 17.71 8.11
#